data_AF-A0A179UEG8-F1
#
_entry.id   AF-A0A179UEG8-F1
#
_cell.length_a   1.000
_cell.length_b   1.000
_cell.length_c   1.000
_cell.angle_alpha   90.00
_cell.angle_beta   90.00
_cell.angle_gamma   90.00
#
_symmetry.space_group_name_H-M   'P 1'
#
loop_
_entity.id
_entity.type
_entity.pdbx_description
1 polymer ?
#
loop_
_entity_poly.entity_id
_entity_poly.type
_entity_poly.pdbx_seq_one_letter_code
_entity_poly.pdbx_strand_id
1 'polypeptide(L)'
;MESLRRSITSYEPSDSSPGEWFNQHTGFRKVGLILHLGTILPCEILVIYQFIPSIRHRVILFHRINGYIIVVLLLISNAGAPCSTCGSIVTIHPLLEIISRIVSKLGTYYEVWPCEKIDFTWQFYKIPVSYLAAYPMCAPLPDPAKLLPGYDPVAIVKADDNGMEPAQIGANLNLSFGLALWLALFLHIFGVEIYLQLTPRESQRLRMVSYERQKAAGYANPGLRRLKLGSPCRLLV
;
A
#
# COMPACT_ATOMS: atom_id res chain seq x y z
N MET A 1 -11.89 5.00 -35.87
CA MET A 1 -11.82 5.65 -34.54
C MET A 1 -12.96 5.22 -33.60
N GLU A 2 -14.14 4.83 -34.11
CA GLU A 2 -15.21 4.16 -33.34
C GLU A 2 -14.79 2.89 -32.57
N SER A 3 -13.89 2.07 -33.12
CA SER A 3 -13.44 0.83 -32.47
C SER A 3 -12.56 1.09 -31.25
N LEU A 4 -11.76 2.17 -31.27
CA LEU A 4 -10.92 2.56 -30.13
C LEU A 4 -11.78 3.21 -29.03
N ARG A 5 -12.82 3.96 -29.42
CA ARG A 5 -13.81 4.53 -28.49
C ARG A 5 -14.60 3.45 -27.77
N ARG A 6 -14.98 2.37 -28.47
CA ARG A 6 -15.63 1.20 -27.87
C ARG A 6 -14.74 0.46 -26.87
N SER A 7 -13.44 0.35 -27.14
CA SER A 7 -12.47 -0.26 -26.22
C SER A 7 -12.23 0.57 -24.96
N ILE A 8 -12.37 1.90 -25.02
CA ILE A 8 -12.23 2.78 -23.86
C ILE A 8 -13.53 2.81 -23.02
N THR A 9 -14.70 2.69 -23.66
CA THR A 9 -15.98 2.52 -22.94
C THR A 9 -16.22 1.12 -22.38
N SER A 10 -15.42 0.12 -22.78
CA SER A 10 -15.39 -1.22 -22.22
C SER A 10 -14.17 -1.43 -21.30
N TYR A 11 -13.78 -0.40 -20.53
CA TYR A 11 -13.04 -0.66 -19.31
C TYR A 11 -14.01 -1.39 -18.37
N GLU A 12 -14.13 -2.69 -18.60
CA GLU A 12 -14.88 -3.60 -17.76
C GLU A 12 -14.20 -3.57 -16.39
N PRO A 13 -14.89 -3.15 -15.33
CA PRO A 13 -14.30 -3.07 -13.99
C PRO A 13 -14.02 -4.46 -13.38
N SER A 14 -13.97 -5.51 -14.19
CA SER A 14 -13.76 -6.93 -13.86
C SER A 14 -12.44 -7.25 -13.17
N ASP A 15 -11.46 -6.35 -13.16
CA ASP A 15 -10.18 -6.55 -12.44
C ASP A 15 -10.23 -6.07 -10.97
N SER A 16 -11.33 -5.45 -10.55
CA SER A 16 -11.52 -5.09 -9.14
C SER A 16 -12.06 -6.28 -8.36
N SER A 17 -11.47 -6.54 -7.18
CA SER A 17 -11.93 -7.63 -6.31
C SER A 17 -13.38 -7.40 -5.88
N PRO A 18 -14.14 -8.47 -5.59
CA PRO A 18 -15.56 -8.32 -5.34
C PRO A 18 -15.89 -7.38 -4.18
N GLY A 19 -16.89 -6.52 -4.37
CA GLY A 19 -17.32 -5.53 -3.38
C GLY A 19 -16.44 -4.29 -3.24
N GLU A 20 -15.26 -4.24 -3.88
CA GLU A 20 -14.38 -3.07 -3.81
C GLU A 20 -14.89 -1.86 -4.56
N TRP A 21 -15.58 -2.06 -5.68
CA TRP A 21 -16.14 -0.95 -6.44
C TRP A 21 -17.22 -0.17 -5.65
N PHE A 22 -18.06 -0.86 -4.87
CA PHE A 22 -19.02 -0.22 -3.95
C PHE A 22 -18.30 0.63 -2.89
N ASN A 23 -17.22 0.09 -2.35
CA ASN A 23 -16.40 0.78 -1.36
C ASN A 23 -15.71 2.03 -1.93
N GLN A 24 -15.30 1.98 -3.20
CA GLN A 24 -14.75 3.13 -3.91
C GLN A 24 -15.78 4.21 -4.18
N HIS A 25 -17.08 3.94 -4.02
CA HIS A 25 -18.14 4.93 -4.19
C HIS A 25 -18.66 5.50 -2.88
N THR A 26 -18.23 4.96 -1.73
CA THR A 26 -18.71 5.34 -0.39
C THR A 26 -17.69 6.19 0.38
N GLY A 27 -18.13 7.38 0.81
CA GLY A 27 -17.48 8.36 1.71
C GLY A 27 -15.98 8.23 1.99
N PHE A 28 -15.62 7.82 3.21
CA PHE A 28 -14.25 7.83 3.74
C PHE A 28 -13.24 7.01 2.90
N ARG A 29 -13.70 5.95 2.24
CA ARG A 29 -12.82 5.07 1.43
C ARG A 29 -12.41 5.71 0.10
N LYS A 30 -13.24 6.60 -0.48
CA LYS A 30 -12.84 7.47 -1.61
C LYS A 30 -11.67 8.37 -1.23
N VAL A 31 -11.72 8.96 -0.04
CA VAL A 31 -10.67 9.86 0.45
C VAL A 31 -9.36 9.09 0.61
N GLY A 32 -9.42 7.87 1.17
CA GLY A 32 -8.26 6.99 1.29
C GLY A 32 -7.63 6.64 -0.07
N LEU A 33 -8.45 6.27 -1.07
CA LEU A 33 -8.00 5.99 -2.44
C LEU A 33 -7.32 7.20 -3.09
N ILE A 34 -7.95 8.38 -3.03
CA ILE A 34 -7.41 9.61 -3.63
C ILE A 34 -6.12 10.04 -2.91
N LEU A 35 -6.08 9.93 -1.58
CA LEU A 35 -4.89 10.24 -0.78
C LEU A 35 -3.74 9.28 -1.11
N HIS A 36 -4.03 7.98 -1.23
CA HIS A 36 -3.04 6.97 -1.60
C HIS A 36 -2.46 7.25 -2.99
N LEU A 37 -3.32 7.44 -3.99
CA LEU A 37 -2.91 7.70 -5.38
C LEU A 37 -2.17 9.04 -5.50
N GLY A 38 -2.64 10.08 -4.79
CA GLY A 38 -2.02 11.41 -4.78
C GLY A 38 -0.66 11.47 -4.07
N THR A 39 -0.38 10.54 -3.15
CA THR A 39 0.91 10.46 -2.44
C THR A 39 1.90 9.50 -3.11
N ILE A 40 1.44 8.45 -3.77
CA ILE A 40 2.31 7.44 -4.38
C ILE A 40 2.93 7.89 -5.70
N LEU A 41 2.17 8.60 -6.54
CA LEU A 41 2.65 9.13 -7.82
C LEU A 41 3.84 10.09 -7.68
N PRO A 42 3.82 11.08 -6.77
CA PRO A 42 5.02 11.88 -6.51
C PRO A 42 6.13 11.07 -5.85
N CYS A 43 5.81 10.06 -5.04
CA CYS A 43 6.79 9.20 -4.39
C CYS A 43 7.65 8.44 -5.43
N GLU A 44 7.03 7.83 -6.44
CA GLU A 44 7.74 7.11 -7.50
C GLU A 44 8.70 8.02 -8.30
N ILE A 45 8.26 9.25 -8.61
CA ILE A 45 9.10 10.23 -9.30
C ILE A 45 10.30 10.63 -8.42
N LEU A 46 10.09 10.87 -7.12
CA LEU A 46 11.15 11.27 -6.19
C LEU A 46 12.15 10.13 -5.89
N VAL A 47 11.72 8.87 -5.96
CA VAL A 47 12.59 7.69 -5.81
C VAL A 47 13.64 7.62 -6.92
N ILE A 48 13.29 7.96 -8.16
CA ILE A 48 14.26 8.03 -9.27
C ILE A 48 15.39 9.01 -8.92
N TYR A 49 15.05 10.19 -8.40
CA TYR A 49 16.04 11.18 -7.95
C TYR A 49 16.86 10.72 -6.75
N GLN A 50 16.31 9.84 -5.90
CA GLN A 50 17.02 9.29 -4.75
C GLN A 50 18.14 8.32 -5.18
N PHE A 51 17.94 7.52 -6.23
CA PHE A 51 18.90 6.51 -6.69
C PHE A 51 19.93 7.00 -7.71
N ILE A 52 19.80 8.23 -8.23
CA ILE A 52 20.82 8.81 -9.12
C ILE A 52 22.14 9.04 -8.35
N PRO A 53 23.21 8.27 -8.64
CA PRO A 53 24.49 8.39 -7.95
C PRO A 53 25.12 9.78 -8.13
N SER A 54 24.72 10.46 -9.22
CA SER A 54 25.22 11.78 -9.58
C SER A 54 24.79 12.92 -8.65
N ILE A 55 23.59 12.81 -8.06
CA ILE A 55 23.04 13.87 -7.20
C ILE A 55 23.59 13.73 -5.77
N ARG A 56 23.79 12.50 -5.31
CA ARG A 56 24.32 12.20 -3.97
C ARG A 56 25.71 12.79 -3.73
N HIS A 57 26.61 12.75 -4.72
CA HIS A 57 27.98 13.19 -4.50
C HIS A 57 28.15 14.71 -4.56
N ARG A 58 27.22 15.45 -5.19
CA ARG A 58 27.24 16.91 -5.30
C ARG A 58 26.36 17.61 -4.26
N VAL A 59 25.19 17.05 -3.91
CA VAL A 59 24.18 17.74 -3.07
C VAL A 59 23.60 16.81 -2.00
N ILE A 60 24.39 16.52 -0.96
CA ILE A 60 24.03 15.61 0.16
C ILE A 60 22.81 16.06 0.96
N LEU A 61 22.62 17.37 1.16
CA LEU A 61 21.49 17.91 1.92
C LEU A 61 20.16 17.65 1.21
N PHE A 62 20.11 17.88 -0.11
CA PHE A 62 18.93 17.61 -0.92
C PHE A 62 18.57 16.12 -0.91
N HIS A 63 19.56 15.24 -1.04
CA HIS A 63 19.35 13.78 -0.97
C HIS A 63 18.83 13.30 0.39
N ARG A 64 19.22 13.95 1.50
CA ARG A 64 18.66 13.64 2.82
C ARG A 64 17.21 14.11 2.97
N ILE A 65 16.91 15.34 2.56
CA ILE A 65 15.56 15.91 2.65
C ILE A 65 14.60 15.11 1.76
N ASN A 66 15.00 14.79 0.52
CA ASN A 66 14.21 13.97 -0.39
C ASN A 66 13.91 12.59 0.20
N GLY A 67 14.89 11.95 0.85
CA GLY A 67 14.68 10.69 1.55
C GLY A 67 13.64 10.77 2.68
N TYR A 68 13.66 11.82 3.50
CA TYR A 68 12.63 12.01 4.54
C TYR A 68 11.24 12.28 3.96
N ILE A 69 11.15 13.04 2.87
CA ILE A 69 9.89 13.31 2.16
C ILE A 69 9.28 12.01 1.63
N ILE A 70 10.09 11.15 1.00
CA ILE A 70 9.65 9.84 0.49
C ILE A 70 9.11 8.96 1.62
N VAL A 71 9.82 8.88 2.76
CA VAL A 71 9.38 8.07 3.92
C VAL A 71 8.07 8.61 4.50
N VAL A 72 7.93 9.93 4.64
CA VAL A 72 6.69 10.54 5.17
C VAL A 72 5.53 10.34 4.20
N LEU A 73 5.74 10.52 2.89
CA LEU A 73 4.72 10.27 1.86
C LEU A 73 4.26 8.81 1.89
N LEU A 74 5.19 7.86 2.03
CA LEU A 74 4.87 6.44 2.13
C LEU A 74 4.07 6.12 3.41
N LEU A 75 4.43 6.71 4.55
CA LEU A 75 3.71 6.52 5.81
C LEU A 75 2.29 7.09 5.75
N ILE A 76 2.10 8.27 5.14
CA ILE A 76 0.79 8.87 4.92
C ILE A 76 -0.04 8.02 3.95
N SER A 77 0.59 7.52 2.88
CA SER A 77 -0.04 6.63 1.90
C SER A 77 -0.55 5.33 2.53
N ASN A 78 0.18 4.78 3.52
CA ASN A 78 -0.20 3.59 4.27
C ASN A 78 -1.24 3.88 5.37
N ALA A 79 -1.23 5.08 5.96
CA ALA A 79 -2.21 5.50 6.96
C ALA A 79 -3.59 5.85 6.35
N GLY A 80 -3.64 6.15 5.05
CA GLY A 80 -4.82 6.66 4.36
C GLY A 80 -6.02 5.72 4.26
N ALA A 81 -5.81 4.40 4.30
CA ALA A 81 -6.78 3.32 4.49
C ALA A 81 -6.23 2.05 3.81
N PRO A 82 -6.45 0.85 4.38
CA PRO A 82 -6.03 -0.41 3.79
C PRO A 82 -6.94 -0.82 2.63
N CYS A 83 -6.91 -0.08 1.52
CA CYS A 83 -7.59 -0.44 0.30
C CYS A 83 -7.07 0.46 -0.82
N SER A 84 -6.09 -0.05 -1.57
CA SER A 84 -5.84 0.26 -2.98
C SER A 84 -4.70 -0.64 -3.42
N THR A 85 -5.03 -1.66 -4.19
CA THR A 85 -4.07 -2.37 -5.04
C THR A 85 -3.24 -1.33 -5.80
N CYS A 86 -1.91 -1.34 -5.59
CA CYS A 86 -0.83 -1.03 -6.55
C CYS A 86 0.48 -0.50 -5.93
N GLY A 87 0.61 -0.27 -4.62
CA GLY A 87 1.83 0.35 -4.07
C GLY A 87 3.05 -0.56 -3.84
N SER A 88 2.87 -1.89 -3.76
CA SER A 88 4.00 -2.83 -3.57
C SER A 88 3.71 -4.17 -4.23
N ILE A 89 3.63 -4.14 -5.56
CA ILE A 89 3.24 -5.29 -6.39
C ILE A 89 4.13 -6.52 -6.11
N VAL A 90 5.42 -6.35 -5.83
CA VAL A 90 6.36 -7.48 -5.73
C VAL A 90 6.30 -8.21 -4.39
N THR A 91 6.13 -7.52 -3.25
CA THR A 91 6.14 -8.18 -1.93
C THR A 91 4.76 -8.53 -1.41
N ILE A 92 3.73 -7.73 -1.74
CA ILE A 92 2.39 -7.91 -1.17
C ILE A 92 1.62 -9.01 -1.89
N HIS A 93 1.75 -9.15 -3.22
CA HIS A 93 1.05 -10.21 -3.97
C HIS A 93 1.34 -11.64 -3.48
N PRO A 94 2.61 -12.08 -3.35
CA PRO A 94 2.88 -13.43 -2.87
C PRO A 94 2.40 -13.61 -1.42
N LEU A 95 2.47 -12.57 -0.58
CA LEU A 95 1.99 -12.63 0.80
C LEU A 95 0.46 -12.73 0.87
N LEU A 96 -0.27 -11.97 0.06
CA LEU A 96 -1.74 -12.01 -0.03
C LEU A 96 -2.22 -13.41 -0.41
N GLU A 97 -1.62 -14.02 -1.44
CA GLU A 97 -1.97 -15.37 -1.90
C GLU A 97 -1.76 -16.41 -0.79
N ILE A 98 -0.62 -16.33 -0.08
CA ILE A 98 -0.30 -17.25 1.01
C ILE A 98 -1.27 -17.06 2.18
N ILE A 99 -1.56 -15.81 2.57
CA ILE A 99 -2.42 -15.49 3.71
C ILE A 99 -3.88 -15.85 3.40
N SER A 100 -4.37 -15.56 2.20
CA SER A 100 -5.71 -15.94 1.73
C SER A 100 -5.96 -17.44 1.89
N ARG A 101 -5.01 -18.27 1.44
CA ARG A 101 -5.09 -19.72 1.58
C ARG A 101 -5.11 -20.16 3.05
N ILE A 102 -4.31 -19.53 3.90
CA ILE A 102 -4.27 -19.84 5.34
C ILE A 102 -5.62 -19.50 5.99
N VAL A 103 -6.16 -18.32 5.72
CA VAL A 103 -7.46 -17.86 6.24
C VAL A 103 -8.59 -18.79 5.80
N SER A 104 -8.61 -19.20 4.53
CA SER A 104 -9.58 -20.18 4.02
C SER A 104 -9.46 -21.54 4.68
N LYS A 105 -8.23 -22.02 4.95
CA LYS A 105 -8.02 -23.31 5.64
C LYS A 105 -8.48 -23.29 7.09
N LEU A 106 -8.40 -22.13 7.74
CA LEU A 106 -8.92 -21.96 9.09
C LEU A 106 -10.45 -21.91 9.09
N GLY A 107 -11.06 -21.18 8.14
CA GLY A 107 -12.51 -21.18 7.91
C GLY A 107 -13.36 -20.60 9.05
N THR A 108 -12.73 -20.03 10.08
CA THR A 108 -13.38 -19.46 11.27
C THR A 108 -13.55 -17.93 11.20
N TYR A 109 -13.08 -17.30 10.13
CA TYR A 109 -13.11 -15.85 9.99
C TYR A 109 -14.34 -15.38 9.23
N TYR A 110 -14.97 -14.33 9.74
CA TYR A 110 -16.16 -13.73 9.18
C TYR A 110 -15.98 -12.21 9.12
N GLU A 111 -16.46 -11.60 8.04
CA GLU A 111 -16.49 -10.16 7.87
C GLU A 111 -17.95 -9.70 7.76
N VAL A 112 -18.25 -8.51 8.29
CA VAL A 112 -19.59 -7.92 8.20
C VAL A 112 -19.64 -6.98 7.01
N TRP A 113 -20.54 -7.26 6.06
CA TRP A 113 -20.77 -6.45 4.86
C TRP A 113 -22.18 -5.86 4.87
N PRO A 114 -22.38 -4.59 4.45
CA PRO A 114 -23.72 -4.05 4.28
C PRO A 114 -24.44 -4.74 3.11
N CYS A 115 -25.76 -4.89 3.22
CA CYS A 115 -26.57 -5.59 2.21
C CYS A 115 -26.53 -4.90 0.84
N GLU A 116 -26.41 -3.57 0.82
CA GLU A 116 -26.22 -2.80 -0.42
C GLU A 116 -24.92 -3.18 -1.16
N LYS A 117 -23.83 -3.46 -0.42
CA LYS A 117 -22.57 -3.91 -1.00
C LYS A 117 -22.70 -5.29 -1.63
N ILE A 118 -23.47 -6.18 -1.01
CA ILE A 118 -23.71 -7.53 -1.52
C ILE A 118 -24.56 -7.48 -2.79
N ASP A 119 -25.67 -6.73 -2.79
CA ASP A 119 -26.51 -6.55 -3.98
C ASP A 119 -25.72 -5.94 -5.15
N PHE A 120 -24.94 -4.88 -4.86
CA PHE A 120 -24.06 -4.29 -5.85
C PHE A 120 -23.06 -5.31 -6.43
N THR A 121 -22.41 -6.10 -5.58
CA THR A 121 -21.46 -7.13 -6.01
C THR A 121 -22.16 -8.18 -6.88
N TRP A 122 -23.36 -8.59 -6.52
CA TRP A 122 -24.13 -9.58 -7.25
C TRP A 122 -24.52 -9.12 -8.66
N GLN A 123 -24.97 -7.86 -8.77
CA GLN A 123 -25.29 -7.22 -10.05
C GLN A 123 -24.05 -7.03 -10.91
N PHE A 124 -22.93 -6.65 -10.30
CA PHE A 124 -21.65 -6.44 -10.95
C PHE A 124 -21.09 -7.71 -11.61
N TYR A 125 -21.12 -8.84 -10.91
CA TYR A 125 -20.69 -10.14 -11.43
C TYR A 125 -21.77 -10.85 -12.25
N LYS A 126 -22.95 -10.23 -12.47
CA LYS A 126 -24.08 -10.76 -13.27
C LYS A 126 -24.46 -12.19 -12.88
N ILE A 127 -24.51 -12.47 -11.58
CA ILE A 127 -24.79 -13.82 -11.08
C ILE A 127 -26.30 -14.09 -11.24
N PRO A 128 -26.70 -15.20 -11.88
CA PRO A 128 -28.12 -15.46 -12.22
C PRO A 128 -28.98 -15.91 -11.03
N VAL A 129 -28.37 -16.23 -9.88
CA VAL A 129 -29.09 -16.62 -8.65
C VAL A 129 -29.38 -15.40 -7.78
N SER A 130 -30.43 -15.42 -6.96
CA SER A 130 -30.69 -14.32 -6.01
C SER A 130 -29.70 -14.36 -4.84
N TYR A 131 -29.11 -13.22 -4.47
CA TYR A 131 -28.25 -13.10 -3.29
C TYR A 131 -28.97 -13.42 -1.98
N LEU A 132 -30.30 -13.30 -1.94
CA LEU A 132 -31.14 -13.63 -0.77
C LEU A 132 -31.08 -15.11 -0.40
N ALA A 133 -30.74 -15.99 -1.35
CA ALA A 133 -30.55 -17.41 -1.07
C ALA A 133 -29.32 -17.65 -0.19
N ALA A 134 -28.26 -16.85 -0.36
CA ALA A 134 -27.05 -16.91 0.46
C ALA A 134 -27.16 -16.02 1.71
N TYR A 135 -27.84 -14.88 1.59
CA TYR A 135 -27.96 -13.86 2.64
C TYR A 135 -29.43 -13.52 2.95
N PRO A 136 -30.15 -14.41 3.65
CA PRO A 136 -31.56 -14.19 3.97
C PRO A 136 -31.78 -13.00 4.91
N MET A 137 -30.76 -12.59 5.67
CA MET A 137 -30.79 -11.41 6.53
C MET A 137 -30.88 -10.07 5.78
N CYS A 138 -30.62 -10.07 4.47
CA CYS A 138 -30.80 -8.91 3.61
C CYS A 138 -32.18 -8.82 2.96
N ALA A 139 -33.12 -9.71 3.31
CA ALA A 139 -34.47 -9.67 2.79
C ALA A 139 -35.18 -8.37 3.24
N PRO A 140 -35.92 -7.69 2.34
CA PRO A 140 -36.65 -6.48 2.70
C PRO A 140 -37.65 -6.77 3.83
N LEU A 141 -37.62 -5.95 4.87
CA LEU A 141 -38.53 -6.08 6.01
C LEU A 141 -39.98 -5.82 5.55
N PRO A 142 -40.98 -6.57 6.06
CA PRO A 142 -42.39 -6.37 5.69
C PRO A 142 -42.92 -4.96 5.98
N ASP A 143 -42.38 -4.30 7.02
CA ASP A 143 -42.76 -2.96 7.45
C ASP A 143 -41.55 -2.01 7.44
N PRO A 144 -41.26 -1.27 6.35
CA PRO A 144 -40.15 -0.32 6.29
C PRO A 144 -40.32 0.86 7.28
N ALA A 145 -41.53 1.07 7.81
CA ALA A 145 -41.84 2.10 8.81
C ALA A 145 -41.38 1.76 10.24
N LYS A 146 -41.00 0.51 10.52
CA LYS A 146 -40.41 0.09 11.81
C LYS A 146 -38.89 0.22 11.85
N LEU A 147 -38.28 0.61 10.73
CA LEU A 147 -36.84 0.80 10.65
C LEU A 147 -36.47 2.06 11.45
N LEU A 148 -35.58 1.88 12.44
CA LEU A 148 -35.00 3.03 13.15
C LEU A 148 -34.32 3.95 12.13
N PRO A 149 -34.46 5.28 12.25
CA PRO A 149 -33.76 6.20 11.36
C PRO A 149 -32.25 5.99 11.48
N GLY A 150 -31.62 5.52 10.39
CA GLY A 150 -30.19 5.21 10.34
C GLY A 150 -29.82 3.73 10.59
N TYR A 151 -30.78 2.80 10.51
CA TYR A 151 -30.47 1.36 10.50
C TYR A 151 -30.14 0.88 9.08
N ASP A 152 -28.87 0.55 8.86
CA ASP A 152 -28.41 -0.05 7.60
C ASP A 152 -28.32 -1.57 7.78
N PRO A 153 -29.05 -2.38 6.97
CA PRO A 153 -29.02 -3.83 7.10
C PRO A 153 -27.64 -4.38 6.71
N VAL A 154 -27.09 -5.24 7.57
CA VAL A 154 -25.77 -5.87 7.40
C VAL A 154 -25.86 -7.39 7.41
N ALA A 155 -24.88 -8.00 6.76
CA ALA A 155 -24.74 -9.41 6.54
C ALA A 155 -23.37 -9.91 6.99
N ILE A 156 -23.34 -11.05 7.69
CA ILE A 156 -22.10 -11.76 8.04
C ILE A 156 -21.69 -12.65 6.87
N VAL A 157 -20.54 -12.36 6.29
CA VAL A 157 -19.94 -13.07 5.16
C VAL A 157 -18.75 -13.89 5.66
N LYS A 158 -18.68 -15.17 5.29
CA LYS A 158 -17.52 -16.01 5.63
C LYS A 158 -16.34 -15.65 4.74
N ALA A 159 -15.15 -15.48 5.32
CA ALA A 159 -13.92 -15.30 4.57
C ALA A 159 -13.43 -16.66 4.01
N ASP A 160 -13.61 -16.87 2.71
CA ASP A 160 -13.22 -18.10 2.01
C ASP A 160 -12.82 -17.79 0.56
N ASP A 161 -11.77 -18.42 0.05
CA ASP A 161 -11.35 -18.35 -1.36
C ASP A 161 -11.62 -19.63 -2.17
N ASN A 162 -12.17 -20.68 -1.53
CA ASN A 162 -12.45 -21.94 -2.23
C ASN A 162 -13.77 -21.92 -3.02
N GLY A 163 -14.65 -20.95 -2.75
CA GLY A 163 -15.97 -20.84 -3.36
C GLY A 163 -15.97 -19.98 -4.63
N MET A 164 -16.98 -20.18 -5.49
CA MET A 164 -17.29 -19.25 -6.59
C MET A 164 -18.09 -18.02 -6.12
N GLU A 165 -18.30 -17.88 -4.81
CA GLU A 165 -19.10 -16.78 -4.27
C GLU A 165 -18.24 -15.51 -4.13
N PRO A 166 -18.55 -14.44 -4.87
CA PRO A 166 -17.71 -13.25 -4.89
C PRO A 166 -17.63 -12.56 -3.52
N ALA A 167 -18.70 -12.55 -2.74
CA ALA A 167 -18.70 -11.94 -1.42
C ALA A 167 -17.69 -12.61 -0.47
N GLN A 168 -17.59 -13.94 -0.49
CA GLN A 168 -16.64 -14.69 0.35
C GLN A 168 -15.19 -14.40 -0.03
N ILE A 169 -14.91 -14.38 -1.34
CA ILE A 169 -13.57 -14.05 -1.88
C ILE A 169 -13.18 -12.63 -1.46
N GLY A 170 -14.09 -11.67 -1.65
CA GLY A 170 -13.86 -10.29 -1.24
C GLY A 170 -13.60 -10.16 0.27
N ALA A 171 -14.32 -10.94 1.09
CA ALA A 171 -14.14 -10.92 2.53
C ALA A 171 -12.77 -11.47 2.97
N ASN A 172 -12.33 -12.54 2.33
CA ASN A 172 -11.00 -13.11 2.56
C ASN A 172 -9.87 -12.15 2.16
N LEU A 173 -10.02 -11.51 1.00
CA LEU A 173 -9.04 -10.53 0.51
C LEU A 173 -8.91 -9.33 1.44
N ASN A 174 -10.03 -8.81 1.96
CA ASN A 174 -10.02 -7.67 2.88
C ASN A 174 -9.32 -8.02 4.20
N LEU A 175 -9.63 -9.20 4.77
CA LEU A 175 -8.98 -9.69 5.99
C LEU A 175 -7.46 -9.90 5.79
N SER A 176 -7.08 -10.45 4.64
CA SER A 176 -5.69 -10.78 4.30
C SER A 176 -4.85 -9.54 4.02
N PHE A 177 -5.45 -8.47 3.50
CA PHE A 177 -4.74 -7.25 3.10
C PHE A 177 -4.00 -6.58 4.26
N GLY A 178 -4.68 -6.39 5.40
CA GLY A 178 -4.07 -5.75 6.56
C GLY A 178 -2.83 -6.52 7.04
N LEU A 179 -2.94 -7.84 7.14
CA LEU A 179 -1.84 -8.71 7.58
C LEU A 179 -0.67 -8.72 6.59
N ALA A 180 -0.96 -8.81 5.28
CA ALA A 180 0.05 -8.78 4.23
C ALA A 180 0.85 -7.47 4.23
N LEU A 181 0.18 -6.33 4.45
CA LEU A 181 0.81 -5.02 4.51
C LEU A 181 1.84 -4.93 5.64
N TRP A 182 1.46 -5.35 6.85
CA TRP A 182 2.36 -5.31 8.00
C TRP A 182 3.58 -6.21 7.83
N LEU A 183 3.39 -7.41 7.31
CA LEU A 183 4.48 -8.34 7.01
C LEU A 183 5.41 -7.80 5.93
N ALA A 184 4.86 -7.20 4.87
CA ALA A 184 5.65 -6.55 3.84
C ALA A 184 6.48 -5.40 4.40
N LEU A 185 5.90 -4.54 5.24
CA LEU A 185 6.62 -3.43 5.89
C LEU A 185 7.79 -3.94 6.72
N PHE A 186 7.56 -4.99 7.53
CA PHE A 186 8.60 -5.61 8.34
C PHE A 186 9.74 -6.15 7.46
N LEU A 187 9.41 -6.85 6.38
CA LEU A 187 10.40 -7.38 5.43
C LEU A 187 11.24 -6.28 4.78
N HIS A 188 10.64 -5.11 4.49
CA HIS A 188 11.39 -3.97 3.95
C HIS A 188 12.35 -3.37 4.98
N ILE A 189 11.91 -3.21 6.24
CA ILE A 189 12.76 -2.65 7.29
C ILE A 189 13.95 -3.58 7.58
N PHE A 190 13.69 -4.88 7.76
CA PHE A 190 14.72 -5.87 7.99
C PHE A 190 15.60 -6.10 6.77
N GLY A 191 15.03 -6.08 5.57
CA GLY A 191 15.75 -6.23 4.32
C GLY A 191 16.80 -5.14 4.10
N VAL A 192 16.50 -3.89 4.47
CA VAL A 192 17.47 -2.79 4.40
C VAL A 192 18.64 -3.00 5.35
N GLU A 193 18.37 -3.45 6.58
CA GLU A 193 19.42 -3.72 7.57
C GLU A 193 20.34 -4.86 7.11
N ILE A 194 19.76 -5.96 6.61
CA ILE A 194 20.52 -7.09 6.05
C ILE A 194 21.34 -6.64 4.83
N TYR A 195 20.76 -5.85 3.92
CA TYR A 195 21.46 -5.33 2.74
C TYR A 195 22.70 -4.49 3.11
N LEU A 196 22.58 -3.65 4.14
CA LEU A 196 23.71 -2.84 4.65
C LEU A 196 24.79 -3.72 5.29
N GLN A 197 24.40 -4.78 5.99
CA GLN A 197 25.35 -5.73 6.59
C GLN A 197 26.08 -6.59 5.54
N LEU A 198 25.44 -6.88 4.40
CA LEU A 198 26.04 -7.64 3.30
C LEU A 198 26.98 -6.81 2.42
N THR A 199 26.93 -5.47 2.48
CA THR A 199 27.81 -4.56 1.73
C THR A 199 28.83 -3.81 2.60
N PRO A 200 29.57 -4.46 3.53
CA PRO A 200 30.47 -3.77 4.44
C PRO A 200 31.71 -3.23 3.71
N ARG A 201 32.10 -3.85 2.60
CA ARG A 201 33.27 -3.46 1.79
C ARG A 201 33.14 -2.04 1.23
N GLU A 202 31.95 -1.66 0.79
CA GLU A 202 31.70 -0.31 0.28
C GLU A 202 31.77 0.72 1.41
N SER A 203 31.29 0.37 2.61
CA SER A 203 31.41 1.23 3.79
C SER A 203 32.87 1.48 4.20
N GLN A 204 33.71 0.44 4.14
CA GLN A 204 35.14 0.51 4.46
C GLN A 204 35.90 1.32 3.41
N ARG A 205 35.61 1.10 2.12
CA ARG A 205 36.16 1.87 1.01
C ARG A 205 35.86 3.36 1.17
N LEU A 206 34.62 3.72 1.46
CA LEU A 206 34.20 5.11 1.69
C LEU A 206 34.88 5.73 2.93
N ARG A 207 35.18 4.92 3.96
CA ARG A 207 35.91 5.37 5.16
C ARG A 207 37.37 5.72 4.84
N MET A 208 38.04 4.90 4.02
CA MET A 208 39.40 5.17 3.54
C MET A 208 39.46 6.43 2.67
N VAL A 209 38.53 6.57 1.71
CA VAL A 209 38.46 7.77 0.85
C VAL A 209 38.15 9.05 1.67
N SER A 210 37.30 8.95 2.71
CA SER A 210 37.05 10.08 3.61
C SER A 210 38.29 10.46 4.44
N TYR A 211 39.07 9.47 4.87
CA TYR A 211 40.31 9.69 5.63
C TYR A 211 41.36 10.43 4.77
N GLU A 212 41.56 9.99 3.53
CA GLU A 212 42.47 10.63 2.58
C GLU A 212 42.06 12.08 2.28
N ARG A 213 40.77 12.34 2.05
CA ARG A 213 40.26 13.71 1.83
C ARG A 213 40.44 14.62 3.05
N GLN A 214 40.24 14.11 4.27
CA GLN A 214 40.46 14.88 5.50
C GLN A 214 41.93 15.22 5.72
N LYS A 215 42.84 14.28 5.40
CA LYS A 215 44.28 14.50 5.44
C LYS A 215 44.71 15.55 4.41
N ALA A 216 44.20 15.47 3.17
CA ALA A 216 44.45 16.45 2.12
C ALA A 216 43.91 17.86 2.47
N ALA A 217 42.81 17.94 3.22
CA ALA A 217 42.24 19.19 3.71
C ALA A 217 42.88 19.73 5.00
N GLY A 218 43.92 19.08 5.53
CA GLY A 218 44.67 19.55 6.70
C GLY A 218 43.96 19.42 8.05
N TYR A 219 42.98 18.51 8.18
CA TYR A 219 42.34 18.25 9.47
C TYR A 219 43.33 17.65 10.46
N ALA A 220 43.35 18.19 11.69
CA ALA A 220 44.25 17.73 12.76
C ALA A 220 44.01 16.26 13.17
N ASN A 221 42.78 15.75 13.03
CA ASN A 221 42.40 14.38 13.39
C ASN A 221 41.52 13.74 12.30
N PRO A 222 42.10 13.14 11.25
CA PRO A 222 41.34 12.44 10.22
C PRO A 222 40.75 11.12 10.76
N GLY A 223 39.46 10.85 10.47
CA GLY A 223 38.78 9.59 10.78
C GLY A 223 37.71 9.64 11.90
N LEU A 224 37.56 10.75 12.64
CA LEU A 224 36.51 10.86 13.66
C LEU A 224 35.14 11.20 13.07
N ARG A 225 34.14 10.40 13.46
CA ARG A 225 32.72 10.57 13.10
C ARG A 225 32.17 11.82 13.81
N ARG A 226 32.11 12.93 13.09
CA ARG A 226 31.30 14.13 13.41
C ARG A 226 31.39 14.56 14.88
N LEU A 227 32.53 15.13 15.31
CA LEU A 227 32.52 16.12 16.38
C LEU A 227 32.65 17.50 15.74
N LYS A 228 31.60 18.31 15.85
CA LYS A 228 31.66 19.74 15.59
C LYS A 228 32.68 20.34 16.56
N LEU A 229 33.75 20.93 16.06
CA LEU A 229 34.42 22.02 16.75
C LEU A 229 34.91 23.01 15.70
N GLY A 230 34.41 24.25 15.81
CA GLY A 230 35.05 25.46 15.30
C GLY A 230 35.11 25.64 13.78
N SER A 231 34.19 26.44 13.26
CA SER A 231 34.35 27.39 12.14
C SER A 231 35.79 27.92 11.93
N PRO A 232 36.21 28.36 10.71
CA PRO A 232 35.38 29.18 9.83
C PRO A 232 35.31 28.75 8.36
N CYS A 233 34.16 29.10 7.79
CA CYS A 233 34.01 29.64 6.45
C CYS A 233 35.34 30.13 5.87
N ARG A 234 35.86 29.41 4.87
CA ARG A 234 36.82 29.98 3.92
C ARG A 234 36.36 29.58 2.53
N LEU A 235 35.62 30.53 1.94
CA LEU A 235 35.65 30.83 0.51
C LEU A 235 37.03 30.50 -0.07
N LEU A 236 37.09 29.82 -1.21
CA LEU A 236 37.85 30.27 -2.38
C LEU A 236 37.74 29.25 -3.52
N VAL A 237 37.07 29.73 -4.58
CA VAL A 237 37.16 29.42 -6.02
C VAL A 237 36.82 28.01 -6.49
#